data_AF-A0A9D4YYV7-F1
#
_entry.id   AF-A0A9D4YYV7-F1
#
_cell.length_a   1.000
_cell.length_b   1.000
_cell.length_c   1.000
_cell.angle_alpha   90.00
_cell.angle_beta   90.00
_cell.angle_gamma   90.00
#
_symmetry.space_group_name_H-M   'P 1'
#
loop_
_entity.id
_entity.type
_entity.pdbx_description
1 polymer ?
#
loop_
_entity_poly.entity_id
_entity_poly.type
_entity_poly.pdbx_seq_one_letter_code
_entity_poly.pdbx_strand_id
1 'polypeptide(L)'
;MTTDAEREAQKAYWKEHSENATVEAMMLDSKAADIDKLERPEVLKLLGPVDGLRIAELGAGIGRFTGPLASVAKSVVALDFMENLIDQNRASNAHYGNIDFRCGDAMELSLADGSCDLAFSNWLLMYLGDAEVQQLARNMLNWVVEGGTVFFRESCFRQSGDKARKNNPTHYRNPREYFKIFDSVQEVLPDGRIAHFELVLCKSVDTYVRVKQNQNQVVWKWKKVVDDEASAASQRHFLDSQQYHSESIARYERMFGTGFISPGGKEAHQEFCRVLNLQPDEQVLDVGCGLCGGAHYMARNYGCYVYGIDLSVNMILTALERAAAAGNGDKVSFEVSDCCKRDFPDASFDVVISRDTLLHVADKETLFQRLFKVLRPGGRLLISDYCKAEGQPSEGFAAYIKQRGYNLRTLEEYRGLLEQAGFDGVAAFDRTEQFKAHLQRELSAAEAGREEWVASFSQQEYDEVTGSWHFKLERVAAGELQWGVFRAFKPKEGRDFHAREAPGAGPQALA
;
A
#
# COMPACT_ATOMS: atom_id res chain seq x y z
N MET A 1 4.65 -13.19 -30.25
CA MET A 1 5.38 -12.51 -31.33
C MET A 1 6.87 -12.71 -31.06
N THR A 2 7.75 -12.53 -32.03
CA THR A 2 9.18 -12.34 -31.71
C THR A 2 9.33 -10.99 -31.00
N THR A 3 10.35 -10.82 -30.15
CA THR A 3 10.63 -9.55 -29.47
C THR A 3 10.70 -8.39 -30.47
N ASP A 4 11.33 -8.60 -31.62
CA ASP A 4 11.44 -7.58 -32.68
C ASP A 4 10.08 -7.17 -33.26
N ALA A 5 9.16 -8.12 -33.48
CA ALA A 5 7.83 -7.81 -34.01
C ALA A 5 6.98 -7.03 -32.98
N GLU A 6 7.18 -7.32 -31.69
CA GLU A 6 6.54 -6.58 -30.59
C GLU A 6 7.06 -5.14 -30.53
N ARG A 7 8.39 -4.94 -30.64
CA ARG A 7 9.00 -3.59 -30.72
C ARG A 7 8.45 -2.76 -31.87
N GLU A 8 8.38 -3.35 -33.06
CA GLU A 8 7.87 -2.65 -34.23
C GLU A 8 6.39 -2.27 -34.06
N ALA A 9 5.58 -3.13 -33.42
CA ALA A 9 4.20 -2.80 -33.12
C ALA A 9 4.08 -1.62 -32.12
N GLN A 10 4.91 -1.58 -31.08
CA GLN A 10 4.92 -0.49 -30.09
C GLN A 10 5.40 0.83 -30.71
N LYS A 11 6.46 0.80 -31.55
CA LYS A 11 6.97 1.96 -32.29
C LYS A 11 5.91 2.50 -33.27
N ALA A 12 5.26 1.61 -34.03
CA ALA A 12 4.20 2.01 -34.96
C ALA A 12 3.00 2.65 -34.24
N TYR A 13 2.62 2.10 -33.09
CA TYR A 13 1.54 2.64 -32.25
C TYR A 13 1.83 4.08 -31.81
N TRP A 14 3.01 4.34 -31.28
CA TRP A 14 3.38 5.69 -30.85
C TRP A 14 3.62 6.65 -32.00
N LYS A 15 4.06 6.17 -33.17
CA LYS A 15 4.12 7.00 -34.39
C LYS A 15 2.74 7.53 -34.79
N GLU A 16 1.69 6.70 -34.72
CA GLU A 16 0.30 7.13 -34.98
C GLU A 16 -0.18 8.15 -33.92
N HIS A 17 0.15 7.93 -32.65
CA HIS A 17 -0.38 8.72 -31.54
C HIS A 17 0.46 9.94 -31.14
N SER A 18 1.57 10.19 -31.82
CA SER A 18 2.45 11.35 -31.59
C SER A 18 2.42 12.38 -32.72
N GLU A 19 1.65 12.17 -33.81
CA GLU A 19 1.60 13.08 -34.96
C GLU A 19 1.37 14.54 -34.54
N ASN A 20 0.50 14.75 -33.55
CA ASN A 20 0.24 16.04 -32.94
C ASN A 20 0.88 16.05 -31.54
N ALA A 21 2.09 16.61 -31.40
CA ALA A 21 2.87 16.67 -30.16
C ALA A 21 2.18 17.52 -29.07
N THR A 22 1.11 16.98 -28.50
CA THR A 22 0.15 17.64 -27.59
C THR A 22 -0.18 16.72 -26.42
N VAL A 23 -0.65 17.30 -25.31
CA VAL A 23 -1.09 16.52 -24.14
C VAL A 23 -2.24 15.59 -24.49
N GLU A 24 -3.17 16.05 -25.33
CA GLU A 24 -4.34 15.31 -25.77
C GLU A 24 -3.98 14.07 -26.60
N ALA A 25 -2.94 14.17 -27.43
CA ALA A 25 -2.46 13.04 -28.22
C ALA A 25 -1.78 11.99 -27.33
N MET A 26 -0.97 12.43 -26.36
CA MET A 26 -0.26 11.53 -25.46
C MET A 26 -1.15 10.81 -24.44
N MET A 27 -2.15 11.49 -23.86
CA MET A 27 -3.00 10.88 -22.84
C MET A 27 -4.09 9.97 -23.39
N LEU A 28 -4.36 10.04 -24.71
CA LEU A 28 -5.35 9.22 -25.39
C LEU A 28 -6.75 9.25 -24.75
N ASP A 29 -7.13 10.41 -24.22
CA ASP A 29 -8.38 10.62 -23.48
C ASP A 29 -9.05 11.94 -23.90
N SER A 30 -10.37 11.97 -23.95
CA SER A 30 -11.17 13.14 -24.26
C SER A 30 -11.06 14.26 -23.21
N LYS A 31 -10.69 13.91 -21.96
CA LYS A 31 -10.49 14.84 -20.84
C LYS A 31 -9.03 15.04 -20.47
N ALA A 32 -8.11 14.86 -21.43
CA ALA A 32 -6.67 14.89 -21.19
C ALA A 32 -6.21 16.13 -20.41
N ALA A 33 -6.61 17.34 -20.83
CA ALA A 33 -6.22 18.58 -20.15
C ALA A 33 -6.68 18.64 -18.67
N ASP A 34 -7.89 18.21 -18.37
CA ASP A 34 -8.43 18.20 -17.00
C ASP A 34 -7.70 17.18 -16.13
N ILE A 35 -7.46 15.98 -16.67
CA ILE A 35 -6.74 14.93 -15.96
C ILE A 35 -5.29 15.37 -15.69
N ASP A 36 -4.59 15.88 -16.70
CA ASP A 36 -3.21 16.38 -16.57
C ASP A 36 -3.07 17.46 -15.50
N LYS A 37 -4.00 18.42 -15.46
CA LYS A 37 -4.01 19.50 -14.47
C LYS A 37 -4.08 18.98 -13.02
N LEU A 38 -4.73 17.84 -12.80
CA LEU A 38 -4.92 17.24 -11.48
C LEU A 38 -3.86 16.19 -11.16
N GLU A 39 -3.50 15.36 -12.12
CA GLU A 39 -2.62 14.20 -11.94
C GLU A 39 -1.14 14.59 -11.95
N ARG A 40 -0.73 15.55 -12.76
CA ARG A 40 0.67 15.96 -12.82
C ARG A 40 1.22 16.43 -11.46
N PRO A 41 0.56 17.34 -10.71
CA PRO A 41 1.04 17.72 -9.38
C PRO A 41 0.95 16.57 -8.37
N GLU A 42 0.00 15.64 -8.54
CA GLU A 42 -0.11 14.46 -7.69
C GLU A 42 1.11 13.54 -7.88
N VAL A 43 1.44 13.17 -9.12
CA VAL A 43 2.61 12.32 -9.42
C VAL A 43 3.90 12.98 -8.94
N LEU A 44 4.10 14.28 -9.21
CA LEU A 44 5.27 15.01 -8.71
C LEU A 44 5.38 14.97 -7.18
N LYS A 45 4.26 15.09 -6.47
CA LYS A 45 4.24 14.97 -5.00
C LYS A 45 4.63 13.57 -4.53
N LEU A 46 4.22 12.52 -5.25
CA LEU A 46 4.52 11.13 -4.92
C LEU A 46 5.99 10.76 -5.17
N LEU A 47 6.72 11.52 -6.00
CA LEU A 47 8.18 11.40 -6.12
C LEU A 47 8.88 11.72 -4.79
N GLY A 48 8.30 12.59 -3.96
CA GLY A 48 8.95 13.13 -2.76
C GLY A 48 9.97 14.23 -3.11
N PRO A 49 10.91 14.56 -2.20
CA PRO A 49 11.92 15.58 -2.45
C PRO A 49 12.80 15.22 -3.66
N VAL A 50 12.89 16.12 -4.62
CA VAL A 50 13.69 15.96 -5.86
C VAL A 50 14.72 17.08 -6.05
N ASP A 51 14.78 18.03 -5.13
CA ASP A 51 15.72 19.14 -5.13
C ASP A 51 17.17 18.65 -5.17
N GLY A 52 17.93 19.13 -6.15
CA GLY A 52 19.34 18.78 -6.32
C GLY A 52 19.63 17.35 -6.79
N LEU A 53 18.60 16.55 -7.12
CA LEU A 53 18.79 15.18 -7.63
C LEU A 53 19.25 15.16 -9.09
N ARG A 54 19.98 14.12 -9.48
CA ARG A 54 20.23 13.75 -10.87
C ARG A 54 19.13 12.78 -11.31
N ILE A 55 18.36 13.15 -12.32
CA ILE A 55 17.14 12.43 -12.71
C ILE A 55 17.30 11.85 -14.11
N ALA A 56 16.91 10.59 -14.30
CA ALA A 56 16.68 10.00 -15.61
C ALA A 56 15.17 9.86 -15.84
N GLU A 57 14.60 10.71 -16.69
CA GLU A 57 13.20 10.67 -17.13
C GLU A 57 13.08 9.85 -18.42
N LEU A 58 12.39 8.72 -18.35
CA LEU A 58 12.27 7.74 -19.42
C LEU A 58 10.86 7.79 -20.02
N GLY A 59 10.75 7.99 -21.32
CA GLY A 59 9.47 8.26 -21.99
C GLY A 59 8.96 9.67 -21.67
N ALA A 60 9.85 10.67 -21.75
CA ALA A 60 9.58 12.05 -21.36
C ALA A 60 8.50 12.74 -22.23
N GLY A 61 8.28 12.23 -23.44
CA GLY A 61 7.42 12.81 -24.46
C GLY A 61 7.68 14.30 -24.65
N ILE A 62 6.60 15.10 -24.67
CA ILE A 62 6.68 16.57 -24.83
C ILE A 62 7.16 17.32 -23.58
N GLY A 63 7.50 16.61 -22.49
CA GLY A 63 8.07 17.21 -21.28
C GLY A 63 7.07 17.76 -20.29
N ARG A 64 5.96 17.05 -20.08
CA ARG A 64 4.97 17.37 -19.03
C ARG A 64 5.60 17.46 -17.63
N PHE A 65 6.52 16.55 -17.35
CA PHE A 65 7.24 16.45 -16.08
C PHE A 65 8.66 17.02 -16.17
N THR A 66 9.31 16.98 -17.35
CA THR A 66 10.67 17.51 -17.57
C THR A 66 10.87 18.92 -17.01
N GLY A 67 10.00 19.88 -17.35
CA GLY A 67 10.12 21.26 -16.88
C GLY A 67 10.04 21.39 -15.35
N PRO A 68 8.96 20.90 -14.71
CA PRO A 68 8.86 20.84 -13.25
C PRO A 68 10.06 20.18 -12.57
N LEU A 69 10.56 19.05 -13.10
CA LEU A 69 11.74 18.38 -12.57
C LEU A 69 13.00 19.23 -12.72
N ALA A 70 13.26 19.77 -13.91
CA ALA A 70 14.43 20.59 -14.21
C ALA A 70 14.50 21.88 -13.37
N SER A 71 13.35 22.40 -12.92
CA SER A 71 13.29 23.62 -12.10
C SER A 71 13.95 23.49 -10.73
N VAL A 72 14.09 22.26 -10.21
CA VAL A 72 14.62 21.98 -8.86
C VAL A 72 15.73 20.92 -8.85
N ALA A 73 15.78 20.05 -9.85
CA ALA A 73 16.79 19.01 -9.98
C ALA A 73 18.16 19.58 -10.35
N LYS A 74 19.23 18.87 -9.98
CA LYS A 74 20.60 19.19 -10.41
C LYS A 74 20.78 18.98 -11.90
N SER A 75 20.24 17.89 -12.44
CA SER A 75 20.28 17.58 -13.87
C SER A 75 19.18 16.60 -14.24
N VAL A 76 18.65 16.71 -15.46
CA VAL A 76 17.65 15.79 -16.00
C VAL A 76 18.14 15.21 -17.32
N VAL A 77 18.20 13.88 -17.45
CA VAL A 77 18.26 13.21 -18.74
C VAL A 77 16.82 12.95 -19.17
N ALA A 78 16.35 13.60 -20.23
CA ALA A 78 15.01 13.42 -20.78
C ALA A 78 15.11 12.56 -22.04
N LEU A 79 14.60 11.32 -21.96
CA LEU A 79 14.64 10.35 -23.06
C LEU A 79 13.25 10.12 -23.63
N ASP A 80 13.11 10.19 -24.94
CA ASP A 80 11.96 9.63 -25.66
C ASP A 80 12.43 9.04 -26.99
N PHE A 81 11.80 7.97 -27.47
CA PHE A 81 12.14 7.37 -28.76
C PHE A 81 11.49 8.07 -29.96
N MET A 82 10.55 9.00 -29.73
CA MET A 82 9.92 9.80 -30.76
C MET A 82 10.61 11.16 -30.90
N GLU A 83 11.29 11.36 -32.03
CA GLU A 83 12.07 12.59 -32.32
C GLU A 83 11.22 13.87 -32.23
N ASN A 84 10.01 13.85 -32.78
CA ASN A 84 9.11 15.01 -32.74
C ASN A 84 8.65 15.37 -31.32
N LEU A 85 8.51 14.39 -30.42
CA LEU A 85 8.14 14.65 -29.03
C LEU A 85 9.30 15.26 -28.25
N ILE A 86 10.51 14.72 -28.42
CA ILE A 86 11.69 15.26 -27.74
C ILE A 86 12.08 16.64 -28.26
N ASP A 87 11.85 16.94 -29.55
CA ASP A 87 12.02 18.28 -30.10
C ASP A 87 11.04 19.28 -29.49
N GLN A 88 9.77 18.90 -29.33
CA GLN A 88 8.78 19.73 -28.64
C GLN A 88 9.15 19.96 -27.16
N ASN A 89 9.68 18.93 -26.49
CA ASN A 89 10.18 19.03 -25.13
C ASN A 89 11.35 20.02 -25.05
N ARG A 90 12.33 19.90 -25.96
CA ARG A 90 13.47 20.80 -26.08
C ARG A 90 13.02 22.24 -26.33
N ALA A 91 12.09 22.46 -27.25
CA ALA A 91 11.54 23.78 -27.54
C ALA A 91 10.90 24.44 -26.31
N SER A 92 10.25 23.63 -25.46
CA SER A 92 9.55 24.12 -24.26
C SER A 92 10.49 24.33 -23.07
N ASN A 93 11.52 23.50 -22.92
CA ASN A 93 12.27 23.37 -21.67
C ASN A 93 13.78 23.68 -21.79
N ALA A 94 14.34 23.95 -22.97
CA ALA A 94 15.78 24.21 -23.13
C ALA A 94 16.32 25.39 -22.30
N HIS A 95 15.45 26.31 -21.89
CA HIS A 95 15.81 27.47 -21.08
C HIS A 95 16.32 27.12 -19.66
N TYR A 96 16.05 25.92 -19.13
CA TYR A 96 16.56 25.50 -17.81
C TYR A 96 18.08 25.22 -17.81
N GLY A 97 18.68 24.90 -18.96
CA GLY A 97 20.13 24.70 -19.10
C GLY A 97 20.74 23.46 -18.43
N ASN A 98 19.96 22.68 -17.67
CA ASN A 98 20.37 21.47 -16.94
C ASN A 98 19.71 20.19 -17.47
N ILE A 99 19.19 20.21 -18.71
CA ILE A 99 18.50 19.08 -19.33
C ILE A 99 19.32 18.52 -20.49
N ASP A 100 19.58 17.22 -20.45
CA ASP A 100 20.14 16.43 -21.54
C ASP A 100 19.01 15.69 -22.28
N PHE A 101 18.58 16.24 -23.41
CA PHE A 101 17.51 15.69 -24.24
C PHE A 101 18.06 14.65 -25.22
N ARG A 102 17.56 13.42 -25.14
CA ARG A 102 18.00 12.29 -25.96
C ARG A 102 16.83 11.68 -26.73
N CYS A 103 17.02 11.46 -28.03
CA CYS A 103 16.12 10.65 -28.84
C CYS A 103 16.64 9.21 -28.86
N GLY A 104 15.88 8.25 -28.35
CA GLY A 104 16.31 6.86 -28.34
C GLY A 104 15.41 5.92 -27.56
N ASP A 105 15.59 4.63 -27.79
CA ASP A 105 14.86 3.58 -27.09
C ASP A 105 15.33 3.44 -25.63
N ALA A 106 14.40 3.31 -24.69
CA ALA A 106 14.74 3.11 -23.27
C ALA A 106 15.59 1.84 -23.06
N MET A 107 15.43 0.83 -23.91
CA MET A 107 16.23 -0.41 -23.86
C MET A 107 17.68 -0.22 -24.34
N GLU A 108 17.95 0.84 -25.10
CA GLU A 108 19.26 1.16 -25.65
C GLU A 108 19.97 2.26 -24.83
N LEU A 109 19.27 2.90 -23.89
CA LEU A 109 19.86 3.88 -22.99
C LEU A 109 20.96 3.21 -22.16
N SER A 110 22.14 3.80 -22.19
CA SER A 110 23.24 3.45 -21.30
C SER A 110 23.61 4.67 -20.46
N LEU A 111 23.55 4.49 -19.15
CA LEU A 111 24.03 5.43 -18.15
C LEU A 111 25.07 4.72 -17.28
N ALA A 112 26.01 5.47 -16.72
CA ALA A 112 26.99 4.89 -15.80
C ALA A 112 26.30 4.42 -14.50
N ASP A 113 26.88 3.41 -13.86
CA ASP A 113 26.38 2.92 -12.57
C ASP A 113 26.42 4.03 -11.51
N GLY A 114 25.37 4.16 -10.71
CA GLY A 114 25.24 5.23 -9.70
C GLY A 114 25.24 6.67 -10.27
N SER A 115 24.91 6.83 -11.56
CA SER A 115 24.89 8.14 -12.22
C SER A 115 23.63 8.97 -11.96
N CYS A 116 22.53 8.36 -11.50
CA CYS A 116 21.31 9.08 -11.12
C CYS A 116 20.87 8.77 -9.68
N ASP A 117 20.08 9.68 -9.12
CA ASP A 117 19.47 9.56 -7.81
C ASP A 117 17.99 9.13 -7.92
N LEU A 118 17.37 9.42 -9.07
CA LEU A 118 16.01 9.01 -9.43
C LEU A 118 15.95 8.55 -10.89
N ALA A 119 15.43 7.35 -11.14
CA ALA A 119 14.90 6.95 -12.45
C ALA A 119 13.37 7.08 -12.42
N PHE A 120 12.80 7.85 -13.34
CA PHE A 120 11.38 8.21 -13.37
C PHE A 120 10.76 7.87 -14.72
N SER A 121 9.60 7.22 -14.69
CA SER A 121 8.73 7.07 -15.86
C SER A 121 7.25 7.20 -15.48
N ASN A 122 6.42 7.60 -16.45
CA ASN A 122 4.97 7.62 -16.28
C ASN A 122 4.30 7.16 -17.58
N TRP A 123 3.85 5.90 -17.58
CA TRP A 123 3.46 5.08 -18.73
C TRP A 123 4.62 4.74 -19.67
N LEU A 124 5.41 3.74 -19.29
CA LEU A 124 6.51 3.24 -20.13
C LEU A 124 6.50 1.73 -20.21
N LEU A 125 6.45 1.05 -19.06
CA LEU A 125 6.63 -0.40 -18.96
C LEU A 125 5.48 -1.17 -19.61
N MET A 126 4.29 -0.56 -19.71
CA MET A 126 3.15 -1.09 -20.46
C MET A 126 3.38 -1.17 -21.99
N TYR A 127 4.48 -0.60 -22.50
CA TYR A 127 4.89 -0.67 -23.91
C TYR A 127 6.12 -1.57 -24.14
N LEU A 128 6.50 -2.36 -23.14
CA LEU A 128 7.63 -3.29 -23.16
C LEU A 128 7.13 -4.71 -22.92
N GLY A 129 7.77 -5.72 -23.51
CA GLY A 129 7.54 -7.12 -23.17
C GLY A 129 8.12 -7.49 -21.80
N ASP A 130 7.71 -8.61 -21.20
CA ASP A 130 8.09 -8.94 -19.81
C ASP A 130 9.60 -9.06 -19.59
N ALA A 131 10.31 -9.67 -20.55
CA ALA A 131 11.77 -9.77 -20.52
C ALA A 131 12.46 -8.40 -20.60
N GLU A 132 11.87 -7.47 -21.34
CA GLU A 132 12.37 -6.10 -21.46
C GLU A 132 12.12 -5.30 -20.19
N VAL A 133 10.95 -5.45 -19.55
CA VAL A 133 10.67 -4.84 -18.24
C VAL A 133 11.67 -5.33 -17.21
N GLN A 134 11.98 -6.64 -17.18
CA GLN A 134 12.98 -7.19 -16.26
C GLN A 134 14.39 -6.64 -16.55
N GLN A 135 14.79 -6.56 -17.82
CA GLN A 135 16.09 -6.01 -18.20
C GLN A 135 16.18 -4.51 -17.86
N LEU A 136 15.14 -3.73 -18.13
CA LEU A 136 15.12 -2.31 -17.81
C LEU A 136 15.13 -2.07 -16.30
N ALA A 137 14.44 -2.90 -15.52
CA ALA A 137 14.51 -2.86 -14.05
C ALA A 137 15.94 -3.11 -13.53
N ARG A 138 16.68 -4.08 -14.10
CA ARG A 138 18.12 -4.29 -13.80
C ARG A 138 18.96 -3.06 -14.16
N ASN A 139 18.73 -2.49 -15.34
CA ASN A 139 19.44 -1.29 -15.77
C ASN A 139 19.19 -0.12 -14.80
N MET A 140 17.93 0.12 -14.42
CA MET A 140 17.56 1.14 -13.43
C MET A 140 18.22 0.87 -12.07
N LEU A 141 18.30 -0.39 -11.62
CA LEU A 141 19.00 -0.76 -10.38
C LEU A 141 20.47 -0.37 -10.44
N ASN A 142 21.13 -0.54 -11.58
CA ASN A 142 22.54 -0.17 -11.74
C ASN A 142 22.73 1.35 -11.82
N TRP A 143 21.86 2.05 -12.56
CA TRP A 143 21.95 3.50 -12.75
C TRP A 143 21.76 4.29 -11.45
N VAL A 144 20.85 3.86 -10.57
CA VAL A 144 20.56 4.57 -9.34
C VAL A 144 21.64 4.33 -8.28
N VAL A 145 21.99 5.36 -7.52
CA VAL A 145 22.88 5.24 -6.35
C VAL A 145 22.23 4.39 -5.24
N GLU A 146 23.03 3.86 -4.32
CA GLU A 146 22.51 3.28 -3.07
C GLU A 146 21.64 4.31 -2.35
N GLY A 147 20.43 3.90 -1.94
CA GLY A 147 19.41 4.79 -1.38
C GLY A 147 18.65 5.65 -2.39
N GLY A 148 19.08 5.68 -3.65
CA GLY A 148 18.36 6.26 -4.78
C GLY A 148 17.08 5.49 -5.10
N THR A 149 16.22 6.07 -5.94
CA THR A 149 14.87 5.55 -6.16
C THR A 149 14.51 5.35 -7.62
N VAL A 150 13.61 4.40 -7.87
CA VAL A 150 12.95 4.19 -9.15
C VAL A 150 11.48 4.45 -8.95
N PHE A 151 10.89 5.31 -9.77
CA PHE A 151 9.46 5.58 -9.77
C PHE A 151 8.88 5.29 -11.14
N PHE A 152 7.82 4.49 -11.18
CA PHE A 152 7.06 4.29 -12.39
C PHE A 152 5.57 4.25 -12.11
N ARG A 153 4.79 4.56 -13.14
CA ARG A 153 3.33 4.52 -13.11
C ARG A 153 2.83 3.82 -14.35
N GLU A 154 1.90 2.88 -14.20
CA GLU A 154 1.33 2.14 -15.34
C GLU A 154 -0.21 2.07 -15.32
N SER A 155 -0.79 1.80 -16.49
CA SER A 155 -2.18 1.37 -16.59
C SER A 155 -2.27 -0.14 -16.40
N CYS A 156 -2.98 -0.56 -15.36
CA CYS A 156 -3.20 -1.97 -15.02
C CYS A 156 -4.57 -2.48 -15.44
N PHE A 157 -4.69 -3.80 -15.57
CA PHE A 157 -5.90 -4.57 -15.89
C PHE A 157 -6.53 -4.31 -17.27
N ARG A 158 -6.70 -3.04 -17.68
CA ARG A 158 -7.32 -2.63 -18.95
C ARG A 158 -6.95 -1.20 -19.36
N GLN A 159 -7.32 -0.85 -20.58
CA GLN A 159 -7.22 0.51 -21.14
C GLN A 159 -7.91 1.56 -20.25
N SER A 160 -7.24 2.72 -20.09
CA SER A 160 -7.78 3.87 -19.35
C SER A 160 -8.45 4.93 -20.25
N GLY A 161 -7.76 5.35 -21.31
CA GLY A 161 -8.23 6.42 -22.21
C GLY A 161 -9.45 5.99 -23.02
N ASP A 162 -10.31 6.93 -23.38
CA ASP A 162 -11.56 6.66 -24.13
C ASP A 162 -11.44 6.88 -25.65
N LYS A 163 -10.30 7.39 -26.14
CA LYS A 163 -10.09 7.55 -27.59
C LYS A 163 -10.00 6.18 -28.27
N ALA A 164 -10.68 6.06 -29.41
CA ALA A 164 -10.64 4.88 -30.26
C ALA A 164 -9.24 4.65 -30.82
N ARG A 165 -8.83 3.38 -30.89
CA ARG A 165 -7.50 2.94 -31.35
C ARG A 165 -7.70 1.84 -32.39
N LYS A 166 -7.05 1.95 -33.55
CA LYS A 166 -7.13 0.93 -34.61
C LYS A 166 -6.37 -0.33 -34.22
N ASN A 167 -5.18 -0.14 -33.65
CA ASN A 167 -4.35 -1.18 -33.06
C ASN A 167 -3.97 -0.75 -31.63
N ASN A 168 -3.81 -1.71 -30.71
CA ASN A 168 -3.47 -1.42 -29.32
C ASN A 168 -2.55 -2.53 -28.77
N PRO A 169 -1.23 -2.43 -28.97
CA PRO A 169 -0.26 -3.42 -28.49
C PRO A 169 0.08 -3.26 -26.99
N THR A 170 -0.62 -2.40 -26.26
CA THR A 170 -0.31 -2.11 -24.86
C THR A 170 -0.54 -3.32 -23.93
N HIS A 171 0.41 -3.57 -23.03
CA HIS A 171 0.34 -4.60 -22.00
C HIS A 171 -0.33 -4.08 -20.72
N TYR A 172 -1.63 -4.37 -20.56
CA TYR A 172 -2.38 -4.03 -19.34
C TYR A 172 -2.23 -5.11 -18.27
N ARG A 173 -1.04 -5.18 -17.67
CA ARG A 173 -0.71 -6.18 -16.64
C ARG A 173 -1.53 -6.00 -15.36
N ASN A 174 -1.67 -7.08 -14.61
CA ASN A 174 -2.04 -7.03 -13.20
C ASN A 174 -0.89 -6.35 -12.41
N PRO A 175 -1.18 -5.47 -11.42
CA PRO A 175 -0.16 -4.84 -10.56
C PRO A 175 0.87 -5.81 -9.95
N ARG A 176 0.45 -7.04 -9.66
CA ARG A 176 1.29 -8.12 -9.12
C ARG A 176 2.39 -8.57 -10.06
N GLU A 177 2.20 -8.44 -11.38
CA GLU A 177 3.22 -8.80 -12.36
C GLU A 177 4.40 -7.81 -12.32
N TYR A 178 4.12 -6.51 -12.28
CA TYR A 178 5.15 -5.48 -12.07
C TYR A 178 5.88 -5.69 -10.75
N PHE A 179 5.14 -5.97 -9.68
CA PHE A 179 5.71 -6.27 -8.38
C PHE A 179 6.71 -7.43 -8.44
N LYS A 180 6.30 -8.58 -8.98
CA LYS A 180 7.16 -9.78 -9.08
C LYS A 180 8.43 -9.51 -9.89
N ILE A 181 8.34 -8.77 -10.98
CA ILE A 181 9.51 -8.46 -11.82
C ILE A 181 10.52 -7.64 -11.01
N PHE A 182 10.11 -6.51 -10.43
CA PHE A 182 11.01 -5.64 -9.68
C PHE A 182 11.55 -6.29 -8.40
N ASP A 183 10.71 -7.02 -7.66
CA ASP A 183 11.10 -7.73 -6.42
C ASP A 183 12.11 -8.86 -6.69
N SER A 184 12.13 -9.41 -7.91
CA SER A 184 13.10 -10.45 -8.33
C SER A 184 14.46 -9.92 -8.78
N VAL A 185 14.60 -8.61 -8.98
CA VAL A 185 15.82 -8.01 -9.53
C VAL A 185 16.84 -7.79 -8.42
N GLN A 186 18.00 -8.44 -8.58
CA GLN A 186 19.16 -8.29 -7.72
C GLN A 186 20.43 -8.38 -8.57
N GLU A 187 21.48 -7.68 -8.14
CA GLU A 187 22.79 -7.65 -8.79
C GLU A 187 23.90 -7.81 -7.74
N VAL A 188 24.86 -8.70 -8.02
CA VAL A 188 26.02 -8.89 -7.15
C VAL A 188 27.07 -7.84 -7.50
N LEU A 189 27.39 -6.98 -6.53
CA LEU A 189 28.37 -5.93 -6.69
C LEU A 189 29.80 -6.50 -6.70
N PRO A 190 30.79 -5.77 -7.25
CA PRO A 190 32.18 -6.25 -7.31
C PRO A 190 32.82 -6.59 -5.96
N ASP A 191 32.30 -6.05 -4.87
CA ASP A 191 32.73 -6.31 -3.50
C ASP A 191 32.00 -7.48 -2.83
N GLY A 192 31.11 -8.17 -3.56
CA GLY A 192 30.34 -9.33 -3.09
C GLY A 192 29.00 -8.99 -2.45
N ARG A 193 28.69 -7.70 -2.20
CA ARG A 193 27.40 -7.27 -1.66
C ARG A 193 26.30 -7.41 -2.70
N ILE A 194 25.04 -7.47 -2.26
CA ILE A 194 23.88 -7.64 -3.15
C ILE A 194 23.08 -6.35 -3.19
N ALA A 195 22.96 -5.76 -4.37
CA ALA A 195 22.03 -4.67 -4.63
C ALA A 195 20.67 -5.23 -5.04
N HIS A 196 19.58 -4.72 -4.47
CA HIS A 196 18.21 -5.09 -4.84
C HIS A 196 17.24 -3.91 -4.59
N PHE A 197 15.98 -4.10 -4.98
CA PHE A 197 14.93 -3.14 -4.70
C PHE A 197 14.18 -3.43 -3.39
N GLU A 198 13.82 -2.37 -2.67
CA GLU A 198 12.83 -2.37 -1.59
C GLU A 198 11.65 -1.48 -2.00
N LEU A 199 10.42 -2.02 -1.98
CA LEU A 199 9.23 -1.24 -2.29
C LEU A 199 8.95 -0.23 -1.18
N VAL A 200 8.86 1.04 -1.56
CA VAL A 200 8.57 2.17 -0.67
C VAL A 200 7.11 2.60 -0.76
N LEU A 201 6.54 2.56 -1.97
CA LEU A 201 5.17 3.00 -2.24
C LEU A 201 4.56 2.13 -3.33
N CYS A 202 3.31 1.72 -3.13
CA CYS A 202 2.44 1.23 -4.18
C CYS A 202 1.00 1.65 -3.89
N LYS A 203 0.40 2.45 -4.78
CA LYS A 203 -1.00 2.89 -4.64
C LYS A 203 -1.60 3.28 -5.98
N SER A 204 -2.91 3.42 -6.03
CA SER A 204 -3.61 4.02 -7.18
C SER A 204 -3.42 5.55 -7.22
N VAL A 205 -3.46 6.14 -8.41
CA VAL A 205 -3.50 7.59 -8.62
C VAL A 205 -4.90 8.12 -8.30
N ASP A 206 -5.01 8.93 -7.25
CA ASP A 206 -6.25 9.46 -6.68
C ASP A 206 -7.02 10.31 -7.71
N THR A 207 -6.33 11.00 -8.61
CA THR A 207 -6.97 11.71 -9.73
C THR A 207 -7.78 10.78 -10.64
N TYR A 208 -7.24 9.62 -10.98
CA TYR A 208 -7.94 8.65 -11.83
C TYR A 208 -9.07 7.95 -11.10
N VAL A 209 -8.89 7.70 -9.80
CA VAL A 209 -9.96 7.24 -8.93
C VAL A 209 -11.16 8.18 -8.98
N ARG A 210 -10.93 9.49 -8.86
CA ARG A 210 -11.99 10.51 -8.89
C ARG A 210 -12.60 10.72 -10.28
N VAL A 211 -11.76 10.87 -11.31
CA VAL A 211 -12.22 11.27 -12.66
C VAL A 211 -12.75 10.09 -13.48
N LYS A 212 -12.13 8.91 -13.32
CA LYS A 212 -12.42 7.71 -14.12
C LYS A 212 -13.08 6.60 -13.31
N GLN A 213 -13.33 6.82 -12.01
CA GLN A 213 -14.03 5.90 -11.10
C GLN A 213 -13.43 4.49 -11.10
N ASN A 214 -12.11 4.40 -11.21
CA ASN A 214 -11.38 3.15 -11.12
C ASN A 214 -9.97 3.36 -10.54
N GLN A 215 -9.39 2.29 -10.04
CA GLN A 215 -8.10 2.27 -9.33
C GLN A 215 -6.95 1.72 -10.20
N ASN A 216 -7.15 1.68 -11.51
CA ASN A 216 -6.28 0.94 -12.42
C ASN A 216 -4.99 1.69 -12.79
N GLN A 217 -4.86 2.95 -12.39
CA GLN A 217 -3.64 3.71 -12.56
C GLN A 217 -2.83 3.57 -11.31
N VAL A 218 -1.77 2.77 -11.35
CA VAL A 218 -1.00 2.40 -10.16
C VAL A 218 0.40 2.98 -10.29
N VAL A 219 0.92 3.50 -9.18
CA VAL A 219 2.29 4.00 -9.06
C VAL A 219 3.09 3.04 -8.19
N TRP A 220 4.39 2.97 -8.47
CA TRP A 220 5.37 2.27 -7.65
C TRP A 220 6.56 3.19 -7.40
N LYS A 221 7.06 3.15 -6.17
CA LYS A 221 8.35 3.72 -5.81
C LYS A 221 9.19 2.64 -5.16
N TRP A 222 10.36 2.38 -5.73
CA TRP A 222 11.34 1.43 -5.22
C TRP A 222 12.58 2.19 -4.78
N LYS A 223 13.24 1.71 -3.74
CA LYS A 223 14.52 2.20 -3.27
C LYS A 223 15.57 1.14 -3.53
N LYS A 224 16.76 1.53 -4.00
CA LYS A 224 17.91 0.64 -4.05
C LYS A 224 18.50 0.46 -2.66
N VAL A 225 18.64 -0.79 -2.24
CA VAL A 225 19.28 -1.22 -1.00
C VAL A 225 20.46 -2.12 -1.37
N VAL A 226 21.51 -2.08 -0.55
CA VAL A 226 22.72 -2.89 -0.71
C VAL A 226 23.00 -3.58 0.63
N ASP A 227 22.95 -4.91 0.62
CA ASP A 227 23.13 -5.74 1.82
C ASP A 227 24.44 -6.55 1.76
N ASP A 228 25.05 -6.80 2.93
CA ASP A 228 26.30 -7.55 3.09
C ASP A 228 26.16 -9.07 2.82
N GLU A 229 24.95 -9.61 2.95
CA GLU A 229 24.57 -10.99 2.60
C GLU A 229 23.18 -10.99 1.93
N ALA A 230 22.70 -12.14 1.42
CA ALA A 230 21.32 -12.31 0.96
C ALA A 230 20.32 -12.22 2.15
N SER A 231 20.10 -10.99 2.60
CA SER A 231 19.17 -10.42 3.59
C SER A 231 19.09 -11.04 5.00
N ALA A 232 19.28 -10.20 6.02
CA ALA A 232 18.39 -10.23 7.17
C ALA A 232 17.02 -9.72 6.68
N ALA A 233 16.04 -10.60 6.55
CA ALA A 233 14.73 -10.27 5.98
C ALA A 233 14.13 -9.02 6.64
N SER A 234 13.82 -7.99 5.84
CA SER A 234 13.06 -6.82 6.31
C SER A 234 11.71 -7.26 6.88
N GLN A 235 11.11 -6.45 7.76
CA GLN A 235 9.78 -6.77 8.32
C GLN A 235 8.75 -7.04 7.22
N ARG A 236 8.80 -6.27 6.12
CA ARG A 236 7.97 -6.49 4.94
C ARG A 236 8.22 -7.86 4.32
N HIS A 237 9.48 -8.26 4.11
CA HIS A 237 9.81 -9.57 3.57
C HIS A 237 9.32 -10.68 4.51
N PHE A 238 9.51 -10.55 5.83
CA PHE A 238 8.97 -11.49 6.80
C PHE A 238 7.45 -11.63 6.69
N LEU A 239 6.72 -10.53 6.58
CA LEU A 239 5.27 -10.56 6.41
C LEU A 239 4.88 -11.25 5.10
N ASP A 240 5.46 -10.85 3.96
CA ASP A 240 5.07 -11.33 2.63
C ASP A 240 5.57 -12.77 2.32
N SER A 241 6.63 -13.25 2.97
CA SER A 241 7.21 -14.59 2.73
C SER A 241 6.86 -15.63 3.79
N GLN A 242 6.46 -15.20 5.00
CA GLN A 242 6.07 -16.10 6.09
C GLN A 242 4.56 -16.03 6.35
N GLN A 243 4.14 -15.15 7.26
CA GLN A 243 2.78 -15.17 7.81
C GLN A 243 1.71 -14.77 6.78
N TYR A 244 2.01 -13.83 5.88
CA TYR A 244 1.10 -13.28 4.88
C TYR A 244 1.60 -13.54 3.46
N HIS A 245 2.19 -14.71 3.24
CA HIS A 245 2.29 -15.28 1.89
C HIS A 245 0.88 -15.42 1.27
N SER A 246 0.78 -15.31 -0.06
CA SER A 246 -0.52 -15.26 -0.76
C SER A 246 -1.42 -16.46 -0.45
N GLU A 247 -0.85 -17.65 -0.29
CA GLU A 247 -1.60 -18.86 0.09
C GLU A 247 -2.06 -18.80 1.55
N SER A 248 -1.20 -18.34 2.47
CA SER A 248 -1.56 -18.11 3.88
C SER A 248 -2.72 -17.12 4.02
N ILE A 249 -2.71 -16.05 3.22
CA ILE A 249 -3.80 -15.07 3.18
C ILE A 249 -5.12 -15.72 2.79
N ALA A 250 -5.13 -16.55 1.73
CA ALA A 250 -6.33 -17.24 1.29
C ALA A 250 -6.88 -18.20 2.36
N ARG A 251 -6.00 -18.89 3.09
CA ARG A 251 -6.37 -19.77 4.21
C ARG A 251 -6.94 -18.97 5.39
N TYR A 252 -6.31 -17.86 5.77
CA TYR A 252 -6.83 -16.97 6.81
C TYR A 252 -8.18 -16.37 6.43
N GLU A 253 -8.34 -15.92 5.19
CA GLU A 253 -9.62 -15.42 4.71
C GLU A 253 -10.71 -16.50 4.74
N ARG A 254 -10.38 -17.77 4.44
CA ARG A 254 -11.32 -18.88 4.59
C ARG A 254 -11.77 -19.06 6.04
N MET A 255 -10.86 -18.86 7.01
CA MET A 255 -11.19 -18.95 8.44
C MET A 255 -12.04 -17.78 8.93
N PHE A 256 -11.62 -16.54 8.62
CA PHE A 256 -12.24 -15.33 9.17
C PHE A 256 -13.44 -14.82 8.36
N GLY A 257 -13.54 -15.22 7.09
CA GLY A 257 -14.57 -14.79 6.15
C GLY A 257 -14.04 -13.79 5.11
N THR A 258 -14.72 -13.76 3.95
CA THR A 258 -14.33 -12.98 2.78
C THR A 258 -14.04 -11.52 3.10
N GLY A 259 -12.84 -11.07 2.73
CA GLY A 259 -12.33 -9.71 2.89
C GLY A 259 -11.67 -9.43 4.25
N PHE A 260 -11.60 -10.41 5.16
CA PHE A 260 -11.07 -10.22 6.51
C PHE A 260 -9.95 -11.21 6.83
N ILE A 261 -8.98 -10.74 7.62
CA ILE A 261 -7.80 -11.51 8.09
C ILE A 261 -7.70 -11.42 9.63
N SER A 262 -8.83 -11.16 10.29
CA SER A 262 -8.89 -10.93 11.73
C SER A 262 -10.14 -11.54 12.38
N PRO A 263 -10.07 -11.89 13.68
CA PRO A 263 -11.13 -12.58 14.42
C PRO A 263 -12.51 -11.95 14.27
N GLY A 264 -13.52 -12.80 14.12
CA GLY A 264 -14.93 -12.41 13.98
C GLY A 264 -15.27 -11.77 12.64
N GLY A 265 -14.28 -11.56 11.77
CA GLY A 265 -14.45 -11.05 10.41
C GLY A 265 -15.38 -9.85 10.31
N LYS A 266 -16.37 -9.97 9.42
CA LYS A 266 -17.35 -8.92 9.16
C LYS A 266 -18.17 -8.56 10.39
N GLU A 267 -18.59 -9.54 11.21
CA GLU A 267 -19.47 -9.31 12.36
C GLU A 267 -18.78 -8.42 13.40
N ALA A 268 -17.55 -8.74 13.78
CA ALA A 268 -16.77 -7.91 14.69
C ALA A 268 -16.52 -6.51 14.10
N HIS A 269 -16.24 -6.42 12.80
CA HIS A 269 -16.07 -5.13 12.13
C HIS A 269 -17.35 -4.26 12.16
N GLN A 270 -18.53 -4.88 12.06
CA GLN A 270 -19.82 -4.17 12.19
C GLN A 270 -20.04 -3.61 13.59
N GLU A 271 -19.65 -4.35 14.64
CA GLU A 271 -19.65 -3.84 16.00
C GLU A 271 -18.76 -2.61 16.13
N PHE A 272 -17.51 -2.69 15.66
CA PHE A 272 -16.57 -1.57 15.77
C PHE A 272 -17.02 -0.32 15.00
N CYS A 273 -17.64 -0.48 13.83
CA CYS A 273 -18.24 0.65 13.11
C CYS A 273 -19.37 1.33 13.90
N ARG A 274 -20.24 0.54 14.58
CA ARG A 274 -21.30 1.08 15.42
C ARG A 274 -20.74 1.83 16.63
N VAL A 275 -19.70 1.28 17.26
CA VAL A 275 -19.02 1.87 18.42
C VAL A 275 -18.33 3.18 18.07
N LEU A 276 -17.75 3.27 16.88
CA LEU A 276 -17.17 4.50 16.34
C LEU A 276 -18.22 5.55 15.94
N ASN A 277 -19.50 5.16 15.88
CA ASN A 277 -20.61 5.99 15.41
C ASN A 277 -20.26 6.72 14.11
N LEU A 278 -19.78 5.96 13.11
CA LEU A 278 -19.33 6.50 11.83
C LEU A 278 -20.43 7.34 11.16
N GLN A 279 -20.05 8.49 10.64
CA GLN A 279 -20.93 9.39 9.91
C GLN A 279 -20.58 9.43 8.41
N PRO A 280 -21.55 9.79 7.55
CA PRO A 280 -21.28 10.08 6.15
C PRO A 280 -20.18 11.10 5.96
N ASP A 281 -19.39 10.92 4.90
CA ASP A 281 -18.32 11.81 4.44
C ASP A 281 -17.11 11.95 5.39
N GLU A 282 -17.08 11.22 6.52
CA GLU A 282 -15.92 11.14 7.39
C GLU A 282 -14.71 10.53 6.69
N GLN A 283 -13.53 11.10 6.96
CA GLN A 283 -12.23 10.60 6.52
C GLN A 283 -11.70 9.59 7.54
N VAL A 284 -11.53 8.34 7.11
CA VAL A 284 -11.10 7.22 7.94
C VAL A 284 -9.73 6.74 7.49
N LEU A 285 -8.79 6.64 8.42
CA LEU A 285 -7.52 5.92 8.23
C LEU A 285 -7.67 4.49 8.78
N ASP A 286 -7.50 3.48 7.93
CA ASP A 286 -7.49 2.06 8.31
C ASP A 286 -6.04 1.55 8.31
N VAL A 287 -5.47 1.37 9.51
CA VAL A 287 -4.07 0.98 9.72
C VAL A 287 -3.96 -0.54 9.82
N GLY A 288 -3.31 -1.15 8.83
CA GLY A 288 -3.29 -2.60 8.62
C GLY A 288 -4.58 -3.06 7.96
N CYS A 289 -4.95 -2.42 6.85
CA CYS A 289 -6.25 -2.64 6.22
C CYS A 289 -6.42 -4.04 5.60
N GLY A 290 -5.34 -4.83 5.48
CA GLY A 290 -5.35 -6.19 4.96
C GLY A 290 -6.02 -6.30 3.59
N LEU A 291 -6.94 -7.24 3.43
CA LEU A 291 -7.72 -7.44 2.20
C LEU A 291 -8.83 -6.38 1.99
N CYS A 292 -8.91 -5.36 2.84
CA CYS A 292 -9.75 -4.18 2.71
C CYS A 292 -11.27 -4.43 2.79
N GLY A 293 -11.72 -5.58 3.28
CA GLY A 293 -13.14 -5.86 3.50
C GLY A 293 -13.79 -4.85 4.45
N GLY A 294 -13.06 -4.40 5.48
CA GLY A 294 -13.47 -3.35 6.40
C GLY A 294 -13.64 -1.99 5.71
N ALA A 295 -12.63 -1.56 4.95
CA ALA A 295 -12.68 -0.31 4.18
C ALA A 295 -13.88 -0.26 3.22
N HIS A 296 -14.12 -1.32 2.45
CA HIS A 296 -15.30 -1.39 1.58
C HIS A 296 -16.61 -1.40 2.37
N TYR A 297 -16.65 -2.04 3.54
CA TYR A 297 -17.81 -2.04 4.41
C TYR A 297 -18.15 -0.63 4.91
N MET A 298 -17.17 0.10 5.45
CA MET A 298 -17.35 1.48 5.92
C MET A 298 -17.82 2.40 4.80
N ALA A 299 -17.18 2.36 3.64
CA ALA A 299 -17.55 3.19 2.49
C ALA A 299 -18.98 2.92 2.00
N ARG A 300 -19.41 1.65 1.93
CA ARG A 300 -20.75 1.27 1.43
C ARG A 300 -21.87 1.55 2.43
N ASN A 301 -21.64 1.28 3.72
CA ASN A 301 -22.71 1.29 4.72
C ASN A 301 -22.82 2.62 5.47
N TYR A 302 -21.71 3.36 5.56
CA TYR A 302 -21.67 4.65 6.27
C TYR A 302 -21.34 5.81 5.34
N GLY A 303 -20.91 5.55 4.11
CA GLY A 303 -20.59 6.62 3.16
C GLY A 303 -19.24 7.29 3.42
N CYS A 304 -18.39 6.73 4.28
CA CYS A 304 -17.08 7.27 4.62
C CYS A 304 -16.08 7.19 3.45
N TYR A 305 -15.07 8.04 3.50
CA TYR A 305 -13.87 7.96 2.67
C TYR A 305 -12.77 7.24 3.45
N VAL A 306 -12.32 6.08 2.96
CA VAL A 306 -11.36 5.23 3.68
C VAL A 306 -10.01 5.22 2.96
N TYR A 307 -8.97 5.59 3.70
CA TYR A 307 -7.58 5.44 3.32
C TYR A 307 -6.99 4.25 4.07
N GLY A 308 -6.77 3.13 3.37
CA GLY A 308 -6.16 1.94 3.94
C GLY A 308 -4.66 1.91 3.71
N ILE A 309 -3.89 1.61 4.76
CA ILE A 309 -2.46 1.32 4.63
C ILE A 309 -2.16 -0.08 5.16
N ASP A 310 -1.26 -0.79 4.50
CA ASP A 310 -0.73 -2.07 4.96
C ASP A 310 0.73 -2.21 4.52
N LEU A 311 1.56 -2.87 5.32
CA LEU A 311 2.97 -3.11 4.98
C LEU A 311 3.10 -4.29 4.00
N SER A 312 2.17 -5.26 4.05
CA SER A 312 2.17 -6.41 3.16
C SER A 312 1.74 -6.02 1.76
N VAL A 313 2.59 -6.33 0.79
CA VAL A 313 2.29 -6.08 -0.62
C VAL A 313 1.27 -7.08 -1.12
N ASN A 314 1.33 -8.32 -0.65
CA ASN A 314 0.35 -9.33 -1.00
C ASN A 314 -1.08 -8.87 -0.63
N MET A 315 -1.25 -8.25 0.54
CA MET A 315 -2.52 -7.68 0.98
C MET A 315 -3.01 -6.56 0.05
N ILE A 316 -2.19 -5.53 -0.17
CA ILE A 316 -2.59 -4.37 -0.97
C ILE A 316 -2.83 -4.74 -2.42
N LEU A 317 -2.01 -5.61 -3.02
CA LEU A 317 -2.24 -6.06 -4.40
C LEU A 317 -3.57 -6.81 -4.52
N THR A 318 -3.91 -7.69 -3.56
CA THR A 318 -5.21 -8.35 -3.54
C THR A 318 -6.36 -7.36 -3.29
N ALA A 319 -6.16 -6.34 -2.46
CA ALA A 319 -7.14 -5.28 -2.26
C ALA A 319 -7.41 -4.49 -3.55
N LEU A 320 -6.36 -4.08 -4.28
CA LEU A 320 -6.47 -3.37 -5.55
C LEU A 320 -7.17 -4.23 -6.62
N GLU A 321 -6.85 -5.52 -6.70
CA GLU A 321 -7.53 -6.48 -7.59
C GLU A 321 -9.04 -6.54 -7.32
N ARG A 322 -9.45 -6.55 -6.04
CA ARG A 322 -10.85 -6.64 -5.62
C ARG A 322 -11.60 -5.33 -5.75
N ALA A 323 -10.93 -4.21 -5.51
CA ALA A 323 -11.53 -2.90 -5.56
C ALA A 323 -12.00 -2.53 -6.97
N ALA A 324 -11.31 -3.04 -8.01
CA ALA A 324 -11.78 -2.94 -9.39
C ALA A 324 -13.18 -3.54 -9.62
N ALA A 325 -13.58 -4.55 -8.83
CA ALA A 325 -14.89 -5.18 -8.88
C ALA A 325 -15.91 -4.61 -7.87
N ALA A 326 -15.47 -3.80 -6.91
CA ALA A 326 -16.29 -3.39 -5.76
C ALA A 326 -17.24 -2.22 -6.02
N GLY A 327 -17.06 -1.44 -7.09
CA GLY A 327 -17.97 -0.37 -7.48
C GLY A 327 -18.05 0.84 -6.54
N ASN A 328 -17.18 0.94 -5.53
CA ASN A 328 -17.05 2.08 -4.61
C ASN A 328 -15.61 2.65 -4.60
N GLY A 329 -14.92 2.52 -5.73
CA GLY A 329 -13.51 2.87 -5.85
C GLY A 329 -13.20 4.33 -5.57
N ASP A 330 -14.18 5.23 -5.71
CA ASP A 330 -14.08 6.66 -5.41
C ASP A 330 -14.04 7.00 -3.91
N LYS A 331 -14.43 6.06 -3.05
CA LYS A 331 -14.47 6.24 -1.58
C LYS A 331 -13.42 5.43 -0.83
N VAL A 332 -12.68 4.57 -1.51
CA VAL A 332 -11.61 3.78 -0.88
C VAL A 332 -10.31 3.94 -1.65
N SER A 333 -9.20 3.96 -0.93
CA SER A 333 -7.87 4.04 -1.51
C SER A 333 -6.90 3.25 -0.64
N PHE A 334 -5.90 2.62 -1.27
CA PHE A 334 -5.01 1.68 -0.60
C PHE A 334 -3.56 2.00 -0.94
N GLU A 335 -2.68 1.86 0.04
CA GLU A 335 -1.25 2.13 -0.10
C GLU A 335 -0.42 1.08 0.63
N VAL A 336 0.60 0.53 -0.06
CA VAL A 336 1.69 -0.19 0.63
C VAL A 336 2.49 0.84 1.42
N SER A 337 2.46 0.74 2.76
CA SER A 337 3.11 1.70 3.64
C SER A 337 3.42 1.11 5.01
N ASP A 338 4.57 1.50 5.57
CA ASP A 338 4.91 1.26 6.97
C ASP A 338 4.25 2.35 7.83
N CYS A 339 3.27 1.97 8.65
CA CYS A 339 2.53 2.90 9.52
C CYS A 339 3.45 3.66 10.51
N CYS A 340 4.63 3.12 10.83
CA CYS A 340 5.60 3.77 11.70
C CYS A 340 6.37 4.89 10.99
N LYS A 341 6.42 4.87 9.65
CA LYS A 341 7.20 5.79 8.81
C LYS A 341 6.36 6.71 7.94
N ARG A 342 5.09 6.35 7.69
CA ARG A 342 4.21 7.12 6.82
C ARG A 342 3.74 8.42 7.48
N ASP A 343 4.09 9.55 6.88
CA ASP A 343 3.66 10.87 7.34
C ASP A 343 2.36 11.29 6.65
N PHE A 344 1.34 11.67 7.40
CA PHE A 344 0.16 12.36 6.86
C PHE A 344 0.13 13.80 7.37
N PRO A 345 -0.53 14.73 6.65
CA PRO A 345 -0.77 16.05 7.21
C PRO A 345 -1.52 15.95 8.54
N ASP A 346 -1.18 16.83 9.47
CA ASP A 346 -1.88 16.92 10.75
C ASP A 346 -3.38 17.16 10.53
N ALA A 347 -4.22 16.61 11.41
CA ALA A 347 -5.67 16.77 11.36
C ALA A 347 -6.33 16.38 10.01
N SER A 348 -5.82 15.34 9.36
CA SER A 348 -6.37 14.82 8.10
C SER A 348 -7.63 13.95 8.29
N PHE A 349 -7.71 13.18 9.39
CA PHE A 349 -8.72 12.13 9.57
C PHE A 349 -9.69 12.42 10.71
N ASP A 350 -10.96 12.08 10.51
CA ASP A 350 -12.00 12.09 11.55
C ASP A 350 -11.90 10.84 12.42
N VAL A 351 -11.51 9.72 11.83
CA VAL A 351 -11.41 8.42 12.50
C VAL A 351 -10.13 7.71 12.11
N VAL A 352 -9.50 7.07 13.09
CA VAL A 352 -8.45 6.07 12.87
C VAL A 352 -8.97 4.74 13.42
N ILE A 353 -8.88 3.69 12.60
CA ILE A 353 -9.17 2.32 13.01
C ILE A 353 -7.96 1.43 12.74
N SER A 354 -7.66 0.52 13.66
CA SER A 354 -6.70 -0.56 13.42
C SER A 354 -7.24 -1.87 13.99
N ARG A 355 -7.11 -2.95 13.22
CA ARG A 355 -7.72 -4.24 13.54
C ARG A 355 -6.65 -5.32 13.55
N ASP A 356 -6.25 -5.74 14.74
CA ASP A 356 -5.35 -6.86 15.00
C ASP A 356 -4.06 -6.77 14.17
N THR A 357 -3.51 -5.56 14.14
CA THR A 357 -2.34 -5.19 13.33
C THR A 357 -1.18 -4.75 14.21
N LEU A 358 -1.45 -4.02 15.30
CA LEU A 358 -0.40 -3.34 16.05
C LEU A 358 0.42 -4.30 16.93
N LEU A 359 0.02 -5.57 17.09
CA LEU A 359 0.89 -6.64 17.58
C LEU A 359 2.17 -6.79 16.75
N HIS A 360 2.21 -6.36 15.48
CA HIS A 360 3.42 -6.34 14.64
C HIS A 360 4.32 -5.12 14.87
N VAL A 361 3.87 -4.11 15.64
CA VAL A 361 4.60 -2.85 15.84
C VAL A 361 5.33 -2.87 17.18
N ALA A 362 6.65 -2.73 17.14
CA ALA A 362 7.49 -2.64 18.34
C ALA A 362 7.34 -1.27 19.04
N ASP A 363 7.53 -0.19 18.27
CA ASP A 363 7.47 1.20 18.77
C ASP A 363 6.04 1.76 18.71
N LYS A 364 5.18 1.24 19.60
CA LYS A 364 3.80 1.70 19.74
C LYS A 364 3.71 3.15 20.24
N GLU A 365 4.67 3.61 21.02
CA GLU A 365 4.68 4.96 21.59
C GLU A 365 4.75 6.01 20.48
N THR A 366 5.77 5.91 19.61
CA THR A 366 5.93 6.81 18.47
C THR A 366 4.74 6.70 17.52
N LEU A 367 4.24 5.48 17.28
CA LEU A 367 3.06 5.28 16.43
C LEU A 367 1.84 6.03 16.98
N PHE A 368 1.52 5.91 18.27
CA PHE A 368 0.36 6.58 18.85
C PHE A 368 0.49 8.11 18.83
N GLN A 369 1.70 8.66 19.02
CA GLN A 369 1.93 10.10 18.83
C GLN A 369 1.63 10.54 17.39
N ARG A 370 1.99 9.72 16.39
CA ARG A 370 1.68 9.98 14.98
C ARG A 370 0.17 9.89 14.72
N LEU A 371 -0.50 8.84 15.21
CA LEU A 371 -1.95 8.67 15.09
C LEU A 371 -2.71 9.83 15.75
N PHE A 372 -2.22 10.34 16.88
CA PHE A 372 -2.76 11.51 17.54
C PHE A 372 -2.65 12.77 16.67
N LYS A 373 -1.50 13.00 16.02
CA LYS A 373 -1.29 14.16 15.14
C LYS A 373 -2.24 14.15 13.93
N VAL A 374 -2.39 13.01 13.28
CA VAL A 374 -3.20 12.90 12.04
C VAL A 374 -4.70 12.96 12.29
N LEU A 375 -5.16 12.68 13.50
CA LEU A 375 -6.56 12.87 13.89
C LEU A 375 -6.91 14.35 14.01
N ARG A 376 -8.11 14.71 13.56
CA ARG A 376 -8.71 16.03 13.79
C ARG A 376 -9.06 16.21 15.27
N PRO A 377 -9.08 17.44 15.81
CA PRO A 377 -9.64 17.70 17.14
C PRO A 377 -11.09 17.17 17.24
N GLY A 378 -11.35 16.32 18.24
CA GLY A 378 -12.61 15.59 18.39
C GLY A 378 -12.72 14.30 17.56
N GLY A 379 -11.67 13.92 16.83
CA GLY A 379 -11.58 12.68 16.09
C GLY A 379 -11.43 11.46 17.01
N ARG A 380 -11.75 10.28 16.49
CA ARG A 380 -11.92 9.04 17.27
C ARG A 380 -10.93 7.98 16.83
N LEU A 381 -10.41 7.24 17.81
CA LEU A 381 -9.53 6.09 17.59
C LEU A 381 -10.22 4.81 18.09
N LEU A 382 -10.16 3.75 17.30
CA LEU A 382 -10.49 2.40 17.76
C LEU A 382 -9.41 1.41 17.32
N ILE A 383 -8.90 0.63 18.27
CA ILE A 383 -7.92 -0.42 18.02
C ILE A 383 -8.46 -1.72 18.60
N SER A 384 -8.48 -2.81 17.83
CA SER A 384 -8.48 -4.17 18.40
C SER A 384 -7.09 -4.75 18.26
N ASP A 385 -6.59 -5.45 19.28
CA ASP A 385 -5.24 -6.04 19.21
C ASP A 385 -5.07 -7.24 20.14
N TYR A 386 -4.09 -8.09 19.80
CA TYR A 386 -3.69 -9.18 20.68
C TYR A 386 -2.91 -8.60 21.87
N CYS A 387 -3.28 -9.02 23.07
CA CYS A 387 -2.67 -8.62 24.33
C CYS A 387 -2.14 -9.85 25.07
N LYS A 388 -1.32 -9.61 26.08
CA LYS A 388 -0.86 -10.64 27.02
C LYS A 388 -1.26 -10.27 28.44
N ALA A 389 -1.42 -11.28 29.28
CA ALA A 389 -1.55 -11.04 30.72
C ALA A 389 -0.25 -10.51 31.35
N GLU A 390 -0.37 -10.00 32.57
CA GLU A 390 0.78 -9.66 33.39
C GLU A 390 1.64 -10.88 33.72
N GLY A 391 2.93 -10.65 33.96
CA GLY A 391 3.88 -11.70 34.30
C GLY A 391 4.58 -12.31 33.07
N GLN A 392 5.31 -13.39 33.34
CA GLN A 392 6.11 -14.09 32.34
C GLN A 392 5.23 -15.11 31.60
N PRO A 393 5.19 -15.08 30.25
CA PRO A 393 4.48 -16.10 29.48
C PRO A 393 5.14 -17.47 29.66
N SER A 394 4.34 -18.53 29.56
CA SER A 394 4.83 -19.90 29.41
C SER A 394 5.81 -20.01 28.25
N GLU A 395 6.70 -21.00 28.32
CA GLU A 395 7.70 -21.23 27.28
C GLU A 395 7.07 -21.39 25.88
N GLY A 396 5.96 -22.13 25.78
CA GLY A 396 5.22 -22.30 24.53
C GLY A 396 4.65 -20.99 23.99
N PHE A 397 4.07 -20.15 24.85
CA PHE A 397 3.54 -18.85 24.41
C PHE A 397 4.65 -17.86 24.05
N ALA A 398 5.75 -17.85 24.81
CA ALA A 398 6.94 -17.06 24.49
C ALA A 398 7.54 -17.45 23.13
N ALA A 399 7.63 -18.75 22.84
CA ALA A 399 8.09 -19.26 21.55
C ALA A 399 7.16 -18.83 20.40
N TYR A 400 5.84 -18.88 20.60
CA TYR A 400 4.86 -18.39 19.63
C TYR A 400 5.01 -16.89 19.35
N ILE A 401 5.11 -16.07 20.40
CA ILE A 401 5.32 -14.61 20.29
C ILE A 401 6.59 -14.33 19.48
N LYS A 402 7.70 -15.00 19.82
CA LYS A 402 8.99 -14.84 19.13
C LYS A 402 8.92 -15.27 17.67
N GLN A 403 8.32 -16.43 17.38
CA GLN A 403 8.18 -16.96 16.02
C GLN A 403 7.35 -16.01 15.13
N ARG A 404 6.32 -15.38 15.70
CA ARG A 404 5.46 -14.42 14.98
C ARG A 404 6.01 -13.00 14.95
N GLY A 405 7.08 -12.70 15.70
CA GLY A 405 7.60 -11.34 15.83
C GLY A 405 6.63 -10.39 16.55
N TYR A 406 5.74 -10.91 17.39
CA TYR A 406 4.72 -10.11 18.07
C TYR A 406 5.32 -9.29 19.23
N ASN A 407 4.78 -8.08 19.38
CA ASN A 407 5.12 -7.11 20.42
C ASN A 407 3.90 -6.89 21.32
N LEU A 408 3.50 -7.92 22.06
CA LEU A 408 2.29 -7.90 22.88
C LEU A 408 2.47 -7.02 24.12
N ARG A 409 1.40 -6.30 24.48
CA ARG A 409 1.28 -5.48 25.69
C ARG A 409 0.14 -6.00 26.57
N THR A 410 0.17 -5.67 27.85
CA THR A 410 -1.03 -5.79 28.70
C THR A 410 -2.04 -4.70 28.32
N LEU A 411 -3.31 -4.88 28.70
CA LEU A 411 -4.33 -3.87 28.43
C LEU A 411 -4.00 -2.53 29.09
N GLU A 412 -3.43 -2.55 30.30
CA GLU A 412 -3.08 -1.34 31.05
C GLU A 412 -1.85 -0.65 30.44
N GLU A 413 -0.84 -1.40 29.99
CA GLU A 413 0.29 -0.83 29.24
C GLU A 413 -0.19 -0.14 27.95
N TYR A 414 -1.10 -0.78 27.22
CA TYR A 414 -1.67 -0.23 25.99
C TYR A 414 -2.44 1.08 26.26
N ARG A 415 -3.27 1.08 27.31
CA ARG A 415 -4.00 2.25 27.77
C ARG A 415 -3.05 3.39 28.12
N GLY A 416 -2.03 3.11 28.93
CA GLY A 416 -1.05 4.11 29.34
C GLY A 416 -0.30 4.74 28.17
N LEU A 417 0.07 3.94 27.15
CA LEU A 417 0.70 4.46 25.93
C LEU A 417 -0.21 5.41 25.14
N LEU A 418 -1.51 5.13 25.07
CA LEU A 418 -2.49 6.02 24.42
C LEU A 418 -2.65 7.32 25.21
N GLU A 419 -2.78 7.25 26.54
CA GLU A 419 -2.88 8.42 27.41
C GLU A 419 -1.60 9.30 27.30
N GLN A 420 -0.42 8.69 27.30
CA GLN A 420 0.87 9.39 27.12
C GLN A 420 0.98 10.09 25.77
N ALA A 421 0.40 9.53 24.70
CA ALA A 421 0.34 10.16 23.39
C ALA A 421 -0.61 11.37 23.33
N GLY A 422 -1.40 11.62 24.39
CA GLY A 422 -2.29 12.77 24.52
C GLY A 422 -3.77 12.47 24.22
N PHE A 423 -4.12 11.20 23.99
CA PHE A 423 -5.51 10.81 23.84
C PHE A 423 -6.28 10.95 25.16
N ASP A 424 -7.56 11.33 25.05
CA ASP A 424 -8.47 11.47 26.19
C ASP A 424 -9.58 10.41 26.13
N GLY A 425 -10.21 10.16 27.28
CA GLY A 425 -11.23 9.15 27.53
C GLY A 425 -10.86 7.76 27.00
N VAL A 426 -9.60 7.37 27.21
CA VAL A 426 -9.08 6.06 26.83
C VAL A 426 -9.81 4.98 27.60
N ALA A 427 -10.53 4.14 26.88
CA ALA A 427 -11.22 2.97 27.41
C ALA A 427 -10.55 1.71 26.84
N ALA A 428 -10.13 0.81 27.73
CA ALA A 428 -9.56 -0.50 27.40
C ALA A 428 -10.55 -1.60 27.83
N PHE A 429 -11.08 -2.33 26.86
CA PHE A 429 -12.03 -3.41 27.07
C PHE A 429 -11.35 -4.75 26.88
N ASP A 430 -11.35 -5.59 27.91
CA ASP A 430 -10.99 -7.00 27.76
C ASP A 430 -12.13 -7.73 27.04
N ARG A 431 -11.87 -8.12 25.79
CA ARG A 431 -12.78 -8.85 24.92
C ARG A 431 -12.34 -10.30 24.73
N THR A 432 -11.55 -10.84 25.64
CA THR A 432 -11.00 -12.20 25.51
C THR A 432 -12.08 -13.29 25.42
N GLU A 433 -13.20 -13.16 26.13
CA GLU A 433 -14.31 -14.12 25.99
C GLU A 433 -15.02 -14.02 24.62
N GLN A 434 -15.16 -12.81 24.07
CA GLN A 434 -15.66 -12.62 22.70
C GLN A 434 -14.70 -13.21 21.67
N PHE A 435 -13.39 -12.99 21.85
CA PHE A 435 -12.35 -13.58 21.01
C PHE A 435 -12.39 -15.11 21.05
N LYS A 436 -12.52 -15.70 22.23
CA LYS A 436 -12.71 -17.15 22.41
C LYS A 436 -13.92 -17.66 21.64
N ALA A 437 -15.05 -16.97 21.74
CA ALA A 437 -16.26 -17.34 20.99
C ALA A 437 -16.06 -17.25 19.47
N HIS A 438 -15.34 -16.24 18.98
CA HIS A 438 -14.95 -16.14 17.56
C HIS A 438 -14.08 -17.32 17.14
N LEU A 439 -12.99 -17.60 17.87
CA LEU A 439 -12.10 -18.73 17.60
C LEU A 439 -12.85 -20.07 17.57
N GLN A 440 -13.74 -20.31 18.52
CA GLN A 440 -14.54 -21.54 18.57
C GLN A 440 -15.44 -21.68 17.35
N ARG A 441 -16.17 -20.61 16.96
CA ARG A 441 -17.05 -20.65 15.78
C ARG A 441 -16.27 -20.85 14.48
N GLU A 442 -15.15 -20.15 14.32
CA GLU A 442 -14.28 -20.25 13.14
C GLU A 442 -13.70 -21.66 13.00
N LEU A 443 -13.23 -22.23 14.11
CA LEU A 443 -12.72 -23.60 14.14
C LEU A 443 -13.82 -24.62 13.84
N SER A 444 -14.98 -24.52 14.49
CA SER A 444 -16.11 -25.44 14.23
C SER A 444 -16.61 -25.36 12.78
N ALA A 445 -16.60 -24.17 12.16
CA ALA A 445 -16.93 -24.02 10.75
C ALA A 445 -15.91 -24.70 9.84
N ALA A 446 -14.62 -24.57 10.15
CA ALA A 446 -13.55 -25.26 9.41
C ALA A 446 -13.65 -26.79 9.55
N GLU A 447 -13.93 -27.29 10.75
CA GLU A 447 -14.13 -28.73 11.03
C GLU A 447 -15.36 -29.29 10.30
N ALA A 448 -16.48 -28.57 10.32
CA ALA A 448 -17.68 -28.97 9.59
C ALA A 448 -17.47 -28.98 8.07
N GLY A 449 -16.64 -28.06 7.56
CA GLY A 449 -16.29 -27.94 6.14
C GLY A 449 -14.98 -28.62 5.74
N ARG A 450 -14.45 -29.54 6.55
CA ARG A 450 -13.07 -30.08 6.39
C ARG A 450 -12.79 -30.64 5.01
N GLU A 451 -13.71 -31.41 4.43
CA GLU A 451 -13.51 -32.01 3.10
C GLU A 451 -13.32 -30.96 2.01
N GLU A 452 -14.15 -29.90 2.00
CA GLU A 452 -14.03 -28.80 1.05
C GLU A 452 -12.76 -27.98 1.29
N TRP A 453 -12.40 -27.79 2.56
CA TRP A 453 -11.20 -27.06 2.96
C TRP A 453 -9.94 -27.78 2.47
N VAL A 454 -9.81 -29.08 2.73
CA VAL A 454 -8.68 -29.91 2.29
C VAL A 454 -8.64 -30.02 0.77
N ALA A 455 -9.78 -30.06 0.08
CA ALA A 455 -9.83 -30.07 -1.37
C ALA A 455 -9.39 -28.73 -2.00
N SER A 456 -9.63 -27.61 -1.32
CA SER A 456 -9.25 -26.27 -1.79
C SER A 456 -7.79 -25.91 -1.49
N PHE A 457 -7.19 -26.57 -0.49
CA PHE A 457 -5.84 -26.37 -0.01
C PHE A 457 -5.13 -27.74 0.08
N SER A 458 -4.79 -28.19 1.29
CA SER A 458 -4.24 -29.52 1.55
C SER A 458 -4.52 -29.95 3.00
N GLN A 459 -4.29 -31.24 3.29
CA GLN A 459 -4.41 -31.78 4.64
C GLN A 459 -3.43 -31.10 5.61
N GLN A 460 -2.18 -30.92 5.17
CA GLN A 460 -1.14 -30.30 5.99
C GLN A 460 -1.51 -28.87 6.36
N GLU A 461 -1.94 -28.07 5.38
CA GLU A 461 -2.36 -26.68 5.62
C GLU A 461 -3.57 -26.59 6.56
N TYR A 462 -4.49 -27.56 6.48
CA TYR A 462 -5.66 -27.63 7.36
C TYR A 462 -5.22 -27.85 8.80
N ASP A 463 -4.34 -28.83 9.01
CA ASP A 463 -3.82 -29.18 10.33
C ASP A 463 -2.99 -28.03 10.92
N GLU A 464 -2.19 -27.33 10.10
CA GLU A 464 -1.42 -26.15 10.52
C GLU A 464 -2.33 -24.98 10.98
N VAL A 465 -3.35 -24.65 10.18
CA VAL A 465 -4.25 -23.53 10.48
C VAL A 465 -5.15 -23.86 11.67
N THR A 466 -5.79 -25.03 11.69
CA THR A 466 -6.64 -25.43 12.82
C THR A 466 -5.84 -25.64 14.11
N GLY A 467 -4.62 -26.20 14.01
CA GLY A 467 -3.67 -26.29 15.12
C GLY A 467 -3.34 -24.94 15.76
N SER A 468 -3.18 -23.89 14.94
CA SER A 468 -3.01 -22.51 15.42
C SER A 468 -4.25 -21.99 16.17
N TRP A 469 -5.45 -22.38 15.78
CA TRP A 469 -6.69 -22.05 16.51
C TRP A 469 -6.79 -22.78 17.84
N HIS A 470 -6.50 -24.09 17.88
CA HIS A 470 -6.43 -24.84 19.13
C HIS A 470 -5.40 -24.23 20.09
N PHE A 471 -4.21 -23.91 19.61
CA PHE A 471 -3.17 -23.27 20.41
C PHE A 471 -3.66 -21.94 21.01
N LYS A 472 -4.29 -21.08 20.21
CA LYS A 472 -4.87 -19.81 20.71
C LYS A 472 -5.93 -20.06 21.78
N LEU A 473 -6.83 -21.02 21.59
CA LEU A 473 -7.86 -21.37 22.57
C LEU A 473 -7.26 -21.86 23.89
N GLU A 474 -6.19 -22.66 23.84
CA GLU A 474 -5.46 -23.09 25.04
C GLU A 474 -4.80 -21.91 25.76
N ARG A 475 -4.15 -20.99 25.03
CA ARG A 475 -3.52 -19.81 25.63
C ARG A 475 -4.54 -18.87 26.25
N VAL A 476 -5.71 -18.72 25.63
CA VAL A 476 -6.85 -17.98 26.20
C VAL A 476 -7.35 -18.67 27.47
N ALA A 477 -7.55 -19.98 27.44
CA ALA A 477 -8.01 -20.74 28.62
C ALA A 477 -7.01 -20.71 29.79
N ALA A 478 -5.71 -20.64 29.48
CA ALA A 478 -4.64 -20.46 30.46
C ALA A 478 -4.53 -19.02 31.00
N GLY A 479 -5.31 -18.08 30.45
CA GLY A 479 -5.27 -16.67 30.83
C GLY A 479 -4.03 -15.92 30.33
N GLU A 480 -3.31 -16.45 29.33
CA GLU A 480 -2.07 -15.85 28.82
C GLU A 480 -2.31 -14.92 27.62
N LEU A 481 -3.12 -15.36 26.66
CA LEU A 481 -3.47 -14.59 25.46
C LEU A 481 -4.80 -13.88 25.70
N GLN A 482 -4.78 -12.56 25.54
CA GLN A 482 -5.96 -11.72 25.67
C GLN A 482 -6.27 -11.00 24.36
N TRP A 483 -7.48 -10.48 24.24
CA TRP A 483 -7.88 -9.63 23.13
C TRP A 483 -8.43 -8.31 23.66
N GLY A 484 -7.72 -7.23 23.37
CA GLY A 484 -8.07 -5.89 23.83
C GLY A 484 -8.80 -5.11 22.74
N VAL A 485 -9.82 -4.36 23.13
CA VAL A 485 -10.41 -3.31 22.30
C VAL A 485 -10.21 -1.98 23.01
N PHE A 486 -9.57 -1.03 22.33
CA PHE A 486 -9.22 0.27 22.86
C PHE A 486 -9.98 1.35 22.10
N ARG A 487 -10.61 2.26 22.83
CA ARG A 487 -11.29 3.43 22.27
C ARG A 487 -10.73 4.68 22.90
N ALA A 488 -10.44 5.70 22.10
CA ALA A 488 -10.01 6.99 22.61
C ALA A 488 -10.42 8.13 21.66
N PHE A 489 -10.22 9.37 22.08
CA PHE A 489 -10.46 10.53 21.24
C PHE A 489 -9.36 11.58 21.37
N LYS A 490 -9.18 12.37 20.31
CA LYS A 490 -8.36 13.58 20.38
C LYS A 490 -9.20 14.70 20.98
N PRO A 491 -8.74 15.38 22.06
CA PRO A 491 -9.49 16.49 22.64
C PRO A 491 -9.82 17.59 21.63
N LYS A 492 -10.96 18.27 21.81
CA LYS A 492 -11.28 19.51 21.10
C LYS A 492 -10.64 20.67 21.85
N GLU A 493 -10.02 21.62 21.16
CA GLU A 493 -9.55 22.85 21.81
C GLU A 493 -10.73 23.53 22.54
N GLY A 494 -10.54 23.82 23.84
CA GLY A 494 -11.50 24.56 24.66
C GLY A 494 -12.74 23.79 25.16
N ARG A 495 -12.80 22.45 25.06
CA ARG A 495 -13.85 21.65 25.73
C ARG A 495 -13.29 20.71 26.80
N ASP A 496 -13.88 20.79 27.98
CA ASP A 496 -13.80 19.79 29.03
C ASP A 496 -14.75 18.63 28.71
N PHE A 497 -14.21 17.44 28.43
CA PHE A 497 -14.98 16.24 28.09
C PHE A 497 -15.65 15.59 29.31
N HIS A 498 -15.42 16.09 30.53
CA HIS A 498 -16.17 15.65 31.72
C HIS A 498 -17.65 16.09 31.71
N ALA A 499 -18.07 16.93 30.77
CA ALA A 499 -19.48 17.23 30.51
C ALA A 499 -20.15 16.05 29.79
N ARG A 500 -20.67 15.10 30.58
CA ARG A 500 -21.49 13.93 30.20
C ARG A 500 -22.21 14.10 28.85
N GLU A 501 -21.87 13.23 27.89
CA GLU A 501 -22.67 13.04 26.68
C GLU A 501 -24.12 12.65 27.03
N ALA A 502 -25.07 13.05 26.18
CA ALA A 502 -26.50 12.74 26.32
C ALA A 502 -26.74 11.22 26.47
N PRO A 503 -27.80 10.81 27.20
CA PRO A 503 -28.03 9.40 27.51
C PRO A 503 -28.30 8.61 26.22
N GLY A 504 -27.30 7.84 25.78
CA GLY A 504 -27.34 7.02 24.56
C GLY A 504 -25.98 6.77 23.89
N ALA A 505 -24.98 7.61 24.14
CA ALA A 505 -23.62 7.50 23.56
C ALA A 505 -22.52 7.09 24.57
N GLY A 506 -22.91 6.62 25.75
CA GLY A 506 -21.96 6.23 26.80
C GLY A 506 -21.17 4.95 26.48
N PRO A 507 -20.13 4.63 27.29
CA PRO A 507 -19.28 3.42 27.18
C PRO A 507 -20.02 2.06 27.26
N GLN A 508 -21.35 2.06 27.27
CA GLN A 508 -22.22 0.88 27.35
C GLN A 508 -22.45 0.19 26.01
N ALA A 509 -22.06 0.77 24.86
CA ALA A 509 -22.18 0.08 23.57
C ALA A 509 -21.23 -1.13 23.44
N LEU A 510 -20.24 -1.23 24.34
CA LEU A 510 -19.28 -2.32 24.46
C LEU A 510 -19.37 -3.06 25.82
N ALA A 511 -20.35 -2.76 26.67
CA ALA A 511 -20.49 -3.47 27.96
C ALA A 511 -21.19 -4.82 27.77
#